data_AF-A0A1V2TFR9-F1
#
_entry.id   AF-A0A1V2TFR9-F1
#
_cell.length_a   1.000
_cell.length_b   1.000
_cell.length_c   1.000
_cell.angle_alpha   90.00
_cell.angle_beta   90.00
_cell.angle_gamma   90.00
#
_symmetry.space_group_name_H-M   'P 1'
#
loop_
_entity.id
_entity.type
_entity.pdbx_description
1 polymer ?
#
loop_
_entity_poly.entity_id
_entity_poly.type
_entity_poly.pdbx_seq_one_letter_code
_entity_poly.pdbx_strand_id
1 'polypeptide(L)'
;MFNRKKLARLAGAGAAATVAMGLFSTGAANADTFVPLPGGEIVKTLSDGTMVTVRLVGESATISPSMGSTPLHRNAWVSGSAQVEIAGGNAEGGRIRPGYVVGCQVNISGGGASGGVEGSVDWSNGESVVPGVGANTGGELTLGPGQAKSFHLLDLEGPDDYGDEDHKTGNRFNGNSGSVTWSDSTIGLTGCGGYAQARAFVSVSVETEHVRSTVTLWGQPFSLG
;
A
#
# COMPACT_ATOMS: atom_id res chain seq x y z
N MET A 1 28.89 66.02 -5.39
CA MET A 1 29.10 65.25 -6.65
C MET A 1 28.87 63.76 -6.35
N PHE A 2 27.64 63.27 -6.55
CA PHE A 2 27.33 61.85 -6.28
C PHE A 2 28.08 60.97 -7.28
N ASN A 3 28.93 60.08 -6.75
CA ASN A 3 29.81 59.25 -7.54
C ASN A 3 29.00 58.13 -8.23
N ARG A 4 28.60 58.39 -9.49
CA ARG A 4 27.76 57.51 -10.34
C ARG A 4 28.26 56.05 -10.39
N LYS A 5 29.56 55.81 -10.21
CA LYS A 5 30.16 54.46 -10.15
C LYS A 5 29.78 53.67 -8.90
N LYS A 6 29.53 54.33 -7.76
CA LYS A 6 29.09 53.66 -6.51
C LYS A 6 27.59 53.32 -6.55
N LEU A 7 26.78 54.17 -7.18
CA LEU A 7 25.34 53.97 -7.38
C LEU A 7 25.03 52.77 -8.30
N ALA A 8 25.79 52.61 -9.39
CA ALA A 8 25.63 51.47 -10.30
C ALA A 8 25.99 50.12 -9.66
N ARG A 9 27.00 50.07 -8.77
CA ARG A 9 27.39 48.86 -8.04
C ARG A 9 26.36 48.45 -6.98
N LEU A 10 25.72 49.42 -6.33
CA LEU A 10 24.68 49.16 -5.34
C LEU A 10 23.37 48.65 -5.99
N ALA A 11 23.03 49.18 -7.17
CA ALA A 11 21.88 48.72 -7.96
C ALA A 11 22.08 47.29 -8.50
N GLY A 12 23.29 46.96 -8.97
CA GLY A 12 23.61 45.61 -9.47
C GLY A 12 23.59 44.53 -8.37
N ALA A 13 24.07 44.85 -7.17
CA ALA A 13 24.00 43.93 -6.03
C ALA A 13 22.57 43.73 -5.49
N GLY A 14 21.75 44.79 -5.50
CA GLY A 14 20.34 44.71 -5.11
C GLY A 14 19.49 43.88 -6.07
N ALA A 15 19.72 44.01 -7.38
CA ALA A 15 19.00 43.24 -8.40
C ALA A 15 19.34 41.75 -8.39
N ALA A 16 20.59 41.37 -8.09
CA ALA A 16 20.96 39.96 -7.97
C ALA A 16 20.34 39.30 -6.73
N ALA A 17 20.21 40.04 -5.62
CA ALA A 17 19.61 39.53 -4.39
C ALA A 17 18.09 39.32 -4.53
N THR A 18 17.37 40.19 -5.26
CA THR A 18 15.92 40.04 -5.49
C THR A 18 15.60 38.91 -6.47
N VAL A 19 16.44 38.70 -7.48
CA VAL A 19 16.30 37.53 -8.38
C VAL A 19 16.56 36.24 -7.63
N ALA A 20 17.59 36.19 -6.77
CA ALA A 20 17.86 35.01 -5.92
C ALA A 20 16.71 34.70 -4.96
N MET A 21 16.10 35.71 -4.31
CA MET A 21 14.94 35.52 -3.43
C MET A 21 13.66 35.12 -4.19
N GLY A 22 13.46 35.59 -5.43
CA GLY A 22 12.35 35.19 -6.28
C GLY A 22 12.44 33.72 -6.76
N LEU A 23 13.66 33.18 -6.89
CA LEU A 23 13.92 31.78 -7.24
C LEU A 23 13.76 30.80 -6.06
N PHE A 24 13.68 31.29 -4.81
CA PHE A 24 13.30 30.47 -3.64
C PHE A 24 11.79 30.36 -3.44
N SER A 25 10.97 30.91 -4.34
CA SER A 25 9.55 30.57 -4.44
C SER A 25 9.37 29.19 -5.10
N THR A 26 10.10 28.19 -4.60
CA THR A 26 9.75 26.78 -4.82
C THR A 26 8.35 26.61 -4.24
N GLY A 27 7.32 26.63 -5.09
CA GLY A 27 5.98 26.24 -4.68
C GLY A 27 6.07 24.93 -3.91
N ALA A 28 5.28 24.79 -2.84
CA ALA A 28 5.36 23.66 -1.91
C ALA A 28 5.55 22.35 -2.68
N ALA A 29 6.78 21.83 -2.67
CA ALA A 29 7.04 20.50 -3.18
C ALA A 29 6.39 19.57 -2.17
N ASN A 30 5.23 19.02 -2.52
CA ASN A 30 4.65 17.92 -1.77
C ASN A 30 5.60 16.74 -1.97
N ALA A 31 6.58 16.62 -1.08
CA ALA A 31 7.53 15.52 -1.11
C ALA A 31 6.86 14.26 -0.58
N ASP A 32 7.36 13.11 -1.00
CA ASP A 32 6.96 11.84 -0.43
C ASP A 32 7.19 11.85 1.08
N THR A 33 6.22 11.36 1.85
CA THR A 33 6.33 11.21 3.30
C THR A 33 6.64 9.77 3.63
N PHE A 34 7.86 9.52 4.10
CA PHE A 34 8.26 8.20 4.60
C PHE A 34 7.69 7.96 6.01
N VAL A 35 7.02 6.82 6.18
CA VAL A 35 6.42 6.35 7.42
C VAL A 35 7.06 5.00 7.78
N PRO A 36 7.99 4.97 8.75
CA PRO A 36 8.49 3.72 9.28
C PRO A 36 7.41 3.05 10.12
N LEU A 37 7.15 1.76 9.87
CA LEU A 37 6.15 0.99 10.62
C LEU A 37 6.86 -0.09 11.45
N PRO A 38 6.37 -0.36 12.68
CA PRO A 38 7.04 -1.31 13.57
C PRO A 38 6.86 -2.77 13.12
N GLY A 39 6.03 -3.04 12.12
CA GLY A 39 5.62 -4.39 11.78
C GLY A 39 4.75 -5.01 12.88
N GLY A 40 4.92 -6.31 13.12
CA GLY A 40 4.22 -7.01 14.19
C GLY A 40 4.58 -8.49 14.30
N GLU A 41 4.16 -9.10 15.40
CA GLU A 41 4.33 -10.52 15.65
C GLU A 41 3.10 -11.08 16.36
N ILE A 42 2.65 -12.26 15.95
CA ILE A 42 1.63 -13.02 16.65
C ILE A 42 2.03 -14.48 16.72
N VAL A 43 1.89 -15.06 17.92
CA VAL A 43 2.07 -16.49 18.15
C VAL A 43 0.71 -17.08 18.52
N LYS A 44 0.31 -18.14 17.83
CA LYS A 44 -0.94 -18.86 18.09
C LYS A 44 -0.68 -20.36 18.15
N THR A 45 -1.13 -20.96 19.25
CA THR A 45 -1.18 -22.42 19.38
C THR A 45 -2.50 -22.90 18.81
N LEU A 46 -2.43 -23.83 17.85
CA LEU A 46 -3.54 -24.51 17.24
C LEU A 46 -4.10 -25.59 18.20
N SER A 47 -5.27 -26.14 17.88
CA SER A 47 -5.96 -27.13 18.72
C SER A 47 -5.23 -28.47 18.84
N ASP A 48 -4.32 -28.77 17.92
CA ASP A 48 -3.44 -29.94 17.92
C ASP A 48 -2.12 -29.72 18.69
N GLY A 49 -1.91 -28.52 19.24
CA GLY A 49 -0.68 -28.14 19.96
C GLY A 49 0.41 -27.55 19.07
N THR A 50 0.21 -27.48 17.75
CA THR A 50 1.14 -26.84 16.81
C THR A 50 1.18 -25.33 17.07
N MET A 51 2.37 -24.76 17.20
CA MET A 51 2.57 -23.31 17.39
C MET A 51 2.88 -22.64 16.06
N VAL A 52 2.09 -21.65 15.70
CA VAL A 52 2.26 -20.83 14.50
C VAL A 52 2.71 -19.45 14.92
N THR A 53 3.87 -19.04 14.45
CA THR A 53 4.43 -17.69 14.61
C THR A 53 4.35 -16.97 13.27
N VAL A 54 3.66 -15.84 13.24
CA VAL A 54 3.59 -14.96 12.07
C VAL A 54 4.24 -13.64 12.43
N ARG A 55 5.20 -13.20 11.61
CA ARG A 55 5.95 -11.96 11.76
C ARG A 55 5.74 -11.10 10.52
N LEU A 56 5.57 -9.80 10.73
CA LEU A 56 5.66 -8.75 9.72
C LEU A 56 6.88 -7.91 10.06
N VAL A 57 7.89 -7.91 9.19
CA VAL A 57 9.17 -7.26 9.42
C VAL A 57 9.54 -6.31 8.29
N GLY A 58 10.30 -5.26 8.61
CA GLY A 58 10.74 -4.27 7.62
C GLY A 58 9.58 -3.50 6.98
N GLU A 59 8.47 -3.33 7.71
CA GLU A 59 7.29 -2.64 7.18
C GLU A 59 7.57 -1.14 7.05
N SER A 60 7.27 -0.58 5.89
CA SER A 60 7.33 0.86 5.65
C SER A 60 6.29 1.29 4.62
N ALA A 61 5.85 2.54 4.73
CA ALA A 61 5.01 3.17 3.72
C ALA A 61 5.63 4.51 3.30
N THR A 62 5.67 4.77 2.00
CA THR A 62 6.06 6.05 1.42
C THR A 62 4.81 6.67 0.79
N ILE A 63 4.28 7.71 1.41
CA ILE A 63 3.06 8.39 0.94
C ILE A 63 3.45 9.41 -0.11
N SER A 64 2.99 9.20 -1.34
CA SER A 64 3.21 10.12 -2.45
C SER A 64 1.98 11.00 -2.68
N PRO A 65 2.17 12.28 -3.03
CA PRO A 65 1.07 13.11 -3.48
C PRO A 65 0.43 12.55 -4.77
N SER A 66 -0.81 12.95 -5.02
CA SER A 66 -1.51 12.61 -6.26
C SER A 66 -0.70 13.03 -7.49
N MET A 67 -0.35 12.08 -8.37
CA MET A 67 0.30 12.36 -9.66
C MET A 67 -0.56 13.23 -10.57
N GLY A 68 -1.89 13.15 -10.46
CA GLY A 68 -2.84 14.01 -11.18
C GLY A 68 -3.09 15.38 -10.53
N SER A 69 -2.42 15.71 -9.41
CA SER A 69 -2.66 16.94 -8.62
C SER A 69 -4.13 17.15 -8.19
N THR A 70 -4.89 16.07 -8.05
CA THR A 70 -6.30 16.08 -7.67
C THR A 70 -6.45 15.83 -6.17
N PRO A 71 -7.28 16.61 -5.43
CA PRO A 71 -7.44 16.45 -3.98
C PRO A 71 -8.06 15.11 -3.54
N LEU A 72 -8.60 14.33 -4.48
CA LEU A 72 -9.33 13.08 -4.24
C LEU A 72 -8.48 11.82 -4.43
N HIS A 73 -7.21 11.98 -4.78
CA HIS A 73 -6.32 10.85 -5.02
C HIS A 73 -5.27 10.78 -3.92
N ARG A 74 -4.92 9.56 -3.51
CA ARG A 74 -3.80 9.24 -2.62
C ARG A 74 -2.97 8.13 -3.25
N ASN A 75 -1.67 8.17 -3.02
CA ASN A 75 -0.78 7.12 -3.45
C ASN A 75 0.15 6.74 -2.29
N ALA A 76 0.36 5.45 -2.08
CA ALA A 76 1.34 4.96 -1.12
C ALA A 76 2.12 3.78 -1.68
N TRP A 77 3.43 3.80 -1.48
CA TRP A 77 4.32 2.69 -1.78
C TRP A 77 4.60 1.95 -0.49
N VAL A 78 4.21 0.69 -0.43
CA VAL A 78 4.37 -0.13 0.77
C VAL A 78 5.40 -1.23 0.53
N SER A 79 6.19 -1.48 1.56
CA SER A 79 7.24 -2.50 1.57
C SER A 79 7.19 -3.26 2.90
N GLY A 80 7.56 -4.54 2.87
CA GLY A 80 7.57 -5.39 4.05
C GLY A 80 7.81 -6.86 3.73
N SER A 81 8.03 -7.65 4.77
CA SER A 81 8.19 -9.10 4.67
C SER A 81 7.33 -9.81 5.70
N ALA A 82 6.41 -10.65 5.22
CA ALA A 82 5.65 -11.59 6.02
C ALA A 82 6.45 -12.89 6.14
N GLN A 83 6.70 -13.32 7.37
CA GLN A 83 7.44 -14.54 7.68
C GLN A 83 6.58 -15.43 8.60
N VAL A 84 6.61 -16.72 8.33
CA VAL A 84 5.85 -17.74 9.06
C VAL A 84 6.78 -18.83 9.50
N GLU A 85 6.67 -19.20 10.77
CA GLU A 85 7.34 -20.34 11.37
C GLU A 85 6.31 -21.21 12.10
N ILE A 86 6.40 -22.52 11.90
CA ILE A 86 5.53 -23.52 12.50
C ILE A 86 6.39 -24.47 13.32
N ALA A 87 6.14 -24.49 14.63
CA ALA A 87 6.85 -25.32 15.59
C ALA A 87 5.92 -26.36 16.23
N GLY A 88 6.39 -27.60 16.34
CA GLY A 88 5.57 -28.72 16.78
C GLY A 88 4.68 -29.28 15.64
N GLY A 89 4.18 -30.50 15.84
CA GLY A 89 3.31 -31.20 14.88
C GLY A 89 3.97 -31.53 13.52
N ASN A 90 3.25 -32.29 12.69
CA ASN A 90 3.60 -32.52 11.29
C ASN A 90 2.92 -31.42 10.44
N ALA A 91 3.63 -30.30 10.22
CA ALA A 91 3.14 -29.23 9.36
C ALA A 91 3.28 -29.62 7.89
N GLU A 92 2.17 -29.68 7.15
CA GLU A 92 2.19 -29.94 5.70
C GLU A 92 2.58 -28.67 4.93
N GLY A 93 2.22 -27.50 5.49
CA GLY A 93 2.52 -26.20 4.94
C GLY A 93 1.36 -25.24 5.12
N GLY A 94 1.20 -24.33 4.17
CA GLY A 94 0.14 -23.35 4.23
C GLY A 94 0.15 -22.33 3.11
N ARG A 95 -0.62 -21.27 3.29
CA ARG A 95 -0.70 -20.14 2.36
C ARG A 95 -0.62 -18.81 3.10
N ILE A 96 0.26 -17.93 2.63
CA ILE A 96 0.47 -16.58 3.16
C ILE A 96 -0.24 -15.60 2.23
N ARG A 97 -1.18 -14.81 2.78
CA ARG A 97 -1.93 -13.75 2.09
C ARG A 97 -1.65 -12.41 2.76
N PRO A 98 -0.61 -11.68 2.31
CA PRO A 98 -0.37 -10.33 2.79
C PRO A 98 -1.26 -9.33 2.04
N GLY A 99 -1.68 -8.27 2.73
CA GLY A 99 -2.54 -7.24 2.16
C GLY A 99 -2.65 -6.03 3.08
N TYR A 100 -3.40 -5.04 2.62
CA TYR A 100 -3.73 -3.84 3.37
C TYR A 100 -5.24 -3.64 3.36
N VAL A 101 -5.82 -3.35 4.52
CA VAL A 101 -7.17 -2.79 4.58
C VAL A 101 -7.03 -1.29 4.48
N VAL A 102 -7.68 -0.70 3.49
CA VAL A 102 -7.67 0.75 3.24
C VAL A 102 -9.08 1.28 3.44
N GLY A 103 -9.21 2.32 4.25
CA GLY A 103 -10.46 3.00 4.56
C GLY A 103 -10.42 4.48 4.18
N CYS A 104 -11.55 5.00 3.74
CA CYS A 104 -11.75 6.40 3.44
C CYS A 104 -12.92 6.98 4.26
N GLN A 105 -12.71 8.16 4.86
CA GLN A 105 -13.76 8.82 5.66
C GLN A 105 -14.97 9.23 4.80
N VAL A 106 -14.76 9.96 3.70
CA VAL A 106 -15.83 10.36 2.79
C VAL A 106 -15.46 10.04 1.34
N ASN A 107 -16.36 9.46 0.56
CA ASN A 107 -16.14 9.31 -0.88
C ASN A 107 -16.89 10.42 -1.60
N ILE A 108 -16.21 11.09 -2.51
CA ILE A 108 -16.81 12.04 -3.43
C ILE A 108 -16.90 11.34 -4.80
N SER A 109 -17.53 10.17 -4.82
CA SER A 109 -17.99 9.55 -6.08
C SER A 109 -19.13 10.41 -6.62
N GLY A 110 -18.83 11.32 -7.54
CA GLY A 110 -19.84 12.12 -8.24
C GLY A 110 -19.66 13.64 -8.23
N GLY A 111 -18.50 14.16 -7.78
CA GLY A 111 -18.24 15.61 -7.69
C GLY A 111 -17.29 16.18 -8.73
N GLY A 112 -17.56 16.00 -10.03
CA GLY A 112 -17.10 16.93 -11.08
C GLY A 112 -15.66 16.78 -11.62
N ALA A 113 -15.43 15.79 -12.48
CA ALA A 113 -14.64 15.90 -13.72
C ALA A 113 -14.92 14.65 -14.58
N SER A 114 -16.04 14.65 -15.29
CA SER A 114 -16.34 13.68 -16.34
C SER A 114 -15.33 13.86 -17.48
N GLY A 115 -14.26 13.07 -17.49
CA GLY A 115 -13.27 13.11 -18.57
C GLY A 115 -12.07 12.23 -18.27
N GLY A 116 -12.20 10.92 -18.49
CA GLY A 116 -11.08 9.99 -18.46
C GLY A 116 -11.52 8.54 -18.43
N VAL A 117 -11.53 7.92 -19.61
CA VAL A 117 -11.46 6.48 -19.91
C VAL A 117 -11.99 5.53 -18.84
N GLU A 118 -13.18 4.98 -19.11
CA GLU A 118 -13.73 3.79 -18.48
C GLU A 118 -12.81 2.59 -18.77
N GLY A 119 -11.77 2.41 -17.96
CA GLY A 119 -11.11 1.12 -17.79
C GLY A 119 -12.01 0.26 -16.93
N SER A 120 -12.87 -0.54 -17.57
CA SER A 120 -13.68 -1.56 -16.91
C SER A 120 -12.77 -2.63 -16.30
N VAL A 121 -12.40 -2.46 -15.04
CA VAL A 121 -12.05 -3.60 -14.18
C VAL A 121 -13.36 -4.34 -13.91
N ASP A 122 -13.39 -5.63 -14.22
CA ASP A 122 -14.58 -6.47 -14.08
C ASP A 122 -15.01 -6.54 -12.60
N TRP A 123 -16.18 -5.97 -12.30
CA TRP A 123 -16.75 -5.80 -10.96
C TRP A 123 -17.66 -6.96 -10.57
N SER A 124 -17.18 -8.18 -10.81
CA SER A 124 -17.80 -9.42 -10.37
C SER A 124 -16.81 -10.03 -9.39
N ASN A 125 -16.71 -9.56 -8.14
CA ASN A 125 -17.24 -10.25 -6.95
C ASN A 125 -16.90 -9.35 -5.75
N GLY A 126 -17.89 -9.01 -4.91
CA GLY A 126 -17.68 -8.12 -3.77
C GLY A 126 -16.53 -8.58 -2.84
N GLU A 127 -15.80 -7.59 -2.31
CA GLU A 127 -14.92 -7.66 -1.13
C GLU A 127 -13.39 -7.75 -1.33
N SER A 128 -12.85 -7.75 -2.56
CA SER A 128 -11.39 -7.69 -2.72
C SER A 128 -10.96 -7.01 -4.01
N VAL A 129 -10.07 -6.00 -3.92
CA VAL A 129 -9.38 -5.46 -5.09
C VAL A 129 -8.07 -6.22 -5.24
N VAL A 130 -7.98 -7.00 -6.32
CA VAL A 130 -6.76 -7.63 -6.81
C VAL A 130 -6.15 -6.67 -7.84
N PRO A 131 -4.85 -6.34 -7.77
CA PRO A 131 -4.22 -5.45 -8.74
C PRO A 131 -4.23 -6.08 -10.13
N GLY A 132 -5.03 -5.54 -11.06
CA GLY A 132 -5.09 -6.02 -12.44
C GLY A 132 -3.77 -5.81 -13.20
N VAL A 133 -3.39 -6.79 -14.00
CA VAL A 133 -2.07 -6.86 -14.65
C VAL A 133 -2.02 -5.97 -15.90
N GLY A 134 -1.19 -4.92 -15.86
CA GLY A 134 -0.90 -4.09 -17.02
C GLY A 134 -0.16 -2.79 -16.66
N ALA A 135 1.14 -2.91 -16.35
CA ALA A 135 2.06 -1.83 -15.97
C ALA A 135 1.81 -1.21 -14.58
N ASN A 136 2.80 -1.39 -13.71
CA ASN A 136 2.85 -1.01 -12.29
C ASN A 136 2.12 -1.98 -11.35
N THR A 137 2.85 -2.53 -10.39
CA THR A 137 2.37 -3.41 -9.31
C THR A 137 1.52 -2.62 -8.31
N GLY A 138 0.37 -2.13 -8.77
CA GLY A 138 -0.54 -1.26 -8.04
C GLY A 138 -1.97 -1.37 -8.52
N GLY A 139 -2.91 -1.53 -7.59
CA GLY A 139 -4.33 -1.46 -7.88
C GLY A 139 -4.89 -0.10 -7.48
N GLU A 140 -5.77 0.44 -8.31
CA GLU A 140 -6.54 1.63 -7.98
C GLU A 140 -7.78 1.23 -7.17
N LEU A 141 -7.91 1.78 -5.97
CA LEU A 141 -9.01 1.50 -5.07
C LEU A 141 -10.05 2.61 -5.15
N THR A 142 -11.28 2.25 -5.52
CA THR A 142 -12.44 3.15 -5.38
C THR A 142 -13.25 2.71 -4.16
N LEU A 143 -13.26 3.56 -3.12
CA LEU A 143 -13.99 3.35 -1.86
C LEU A 143 -15.19 4.27 -1.76
N GLY A 144 -16.38 3.74 -1.43
CA GLY A 144 -17.56 4.48 -0.99
C GLY A 144 -17.38 5.27 0.33
N PRO A 145 -18.28 6.21 0.67
CA PRO A 145 -18.15 6.96 1.91
C PRO A 145 -18.24 6.01 3.11
N GLY A 146 -17.23 6.04 3.99
CA GLY A 146 -17.14 5.14 5.14
C GLY A 146 -16.83 3.68 4.79
N GLN A 147 -16.49 3.36 3.54
CA GLN A 147 -16.08 2.01 3.17
C GLN A 147 -14.60 1.79 3.48
N ALA A 148 -14.30 0.55 3.86
CA ALA A 148 -12.97 -0.01 3.87
C ALA A 148 -12.95 -1.25 2.98
N LYS A 149 -11.86 -1.44 2.22
CA LYS A 149 -11.68 -2.63 1.38
C LYS A 149 -10.30 -3.22 1.62
N SER A 150 -10.23 -4.53 1.41
CA SER A 150 -8.97 -5.27 1.43
C SER A 150 -8.31 -5.18 0.05
N PHE A 151 -7.05 -4.76 0.06
CA PHE A 151 -6.15 -4.79 -1.07
C PHE A 151 -5.15 -5.92 -0.85
N HIS A 152 -5.15 -6.93 -1.73
CA HIS A 152 -4.18 -8.02 -1.67
C HIS A 152 -2.94 -7.67 -2.48
N LEU A 153 -1.76 -7.95 -1.93
CA LEU A 153 -0.48 -7.65 -2.58
C LEU A 153 -0.08 -8.67 -3.63
N LEU A 154 -0.59 -9.89 -3.49
CA LEU A 154 -0.30 -10.97 -4.40
C LEU A 154 -1.46 -11.13 -5.37
N ASP A 155 -1.10 -11.28 -6.64
CA ASP A 155 -1.96 -11.80 -7.68
C ASP A 155 -1.15 -12.85 -8.45
N LEU A 156 -1.34 -14.13 -8.09
CA LEU A 156 -0.62 -15.25 -8.69
C LEU A 156 -1.55 -15.94 -9.69
N GLU A 157 -1.26 -15.76 -10.97
CA GLU A 157 -1.97 -16.42 -12.07
C GLU A 157 -1.66 -17.92 -12.11
N GLY A 158 -2.69 -18.73 -12.35
CA GLY A 158 -2.52 -20.14 -12.69
C GLY A 158 -3.87 -20.80 -13.01
N PRO A 159 -3.86 -21.98 -13.67
CA PRO A 159 -5.10 -22.62 -14.07
C PRO A 159 -5.93 -23.07 -12.85
N ASP A 160 -7.24 -22.95 -12.97
CA ASP A 160 -8.23 -23.54 -12.10
C ASP A 160 -8.38 -25.05 -12.36
N ASP A 161 -9.23 -25.72 -11.57
CA ASP A 161 -9.45 -27.16 -11.69
C ASP A 161 -10.16 -27.56 -13.01
N TYR A 162 -10.60 -26.58 -13.80
CA TYR A 162 -11.31 -26.73 -15.08
C TYR A 162 -10.50 -26.24 -16.29
N GLY A 163 -9.30 -25.67 -16.07
CA GLY A 163 -8.40 -25.17 -17.10
C GLY A 163 -8.58 -23.70 -17.48
N ASP A 164 -9.45 -22.96 -16.78
CA ASP A 164 -9.58 -21.51 -16.91
C ASP A 164 -8.54 -20.79 -16.02
N GLU A 165 -8.19 -19.54 -16.34
CA GLU A 165 -7.22 -18.77 -15.54
C GLU A 165 -7.81 -18.38 -14.17
N ASP A 166 -7.08 -18.66 -13.08
CA ASP A 166 -7.40 -18.30 -11.70
C ASP A 166 -6.33 -17.38 -11.10
N HIS A 167 -6.77 -16.49 -10.21
CA HIS A 167 -5.97 -15.44 -9.59
C HIS A 167 -5.85 -15.67 -8.09
N LYS A 168 -4.69 -16.15 -7.65
CA LYS A 168 -4.46 -16.56 -6.25
C LYS A 168 -3.79 -15.45 -5.46
N THR A 169 -4.50 -14.93 -4.47
CA THR A 169 -4.03 -13.84 -3.60
C THR A 169 -3.06 -14.25 -2.49
N GLY A 170 -2.48 -15.45 -2.59
CA GLY A 170 -1.64 -16.01 -1.54
C GLY A 170 -0.60 -17.00 -2.04
N ASN A 171 0.63 -16.85 -1.54
CA ASN A 171 1.75 -17.72 -1.85
C ASN A 171 1.68 -18.99 -0.99
N ARG A 172 1.80 -20.17 -1.62
CA ARG A 172 1.80 -21.46 -0.93
C ARG A 172 3.22 -21.82 -0.50
N PHE A 173 3.38 -22.22 0.75
CA PHE A 173 4.64 -22.78 1.27
C PHE A 173 4.40 -24.22 1.76
N ASN A 174 5.46 -25.02 1.76
CA ASN A 174 5.44 -26.40 2.27
C ASN A 174 6.39 -26.52 3.45
N GLY A 175 6.05 -27.41 4.39
CA GLY A 175 6.83 -27.62 5.61
C GLY A 175 6.64 -26.52 6.65
N ASN A 176 7.67 -26.30 7.47
CA ASN A 176 7.54 -25.57 8.72
C ASN A 176 7.76 -24.05 8.61
N SER A 177 8.14 -23.53 7.44
CA SER A 177 8.42 -22.11 7.29
C SER A 177 8.11 -21.60 5.90
N GLY A 178 7.74 -20.33 5.80
CA GLY A 178 7.52 -19.65 4.54
C GLY A 178 7.64 -18.14 4.69
N SER A 179 7.89 -17.44 3.59
CA SER A 179 7.93 -15.98 3.61
C SER A 179 7.45 -15.39 2.30
N VAL A 180 6.84 -14.21 2.39
CA VAL A 180 6.51 -13.36 1.24
C VAL A 180 7.04 -11.97 1.52
N THR A 181 7.85 -11.44 0.61
CA THR A 181 8.39 -10.09 0.70
C THR A 181 7.87 -9.28 -0.47
N TRP A 182 7.46 -8.04 -0.20
CA TRP A 182 7.08 -7.06 -1.18
C TRP A 182 7.89 -5.79 -0.98
N SER A 183 8.21 -5.12 -2.08
CA SER A 183 8.88 -3.82 -2.08
C SER A 183 8.13 -2.91 -3.03
N ASP A 184 7.91 -1.68 -2.60
CA ASP A 184 7.35 -0.59 -3.41
C ASP A 184 6.08 -1.01 -4.15
N SER A 185 5.22 -1.76 -3.47
CA SER A 185 3.89 -2.11 -3.98
C SER A 185 2.99 -0.90 -3.83
N THR A 186 2.25 -0.56 -4.89
CA THR A 186 1.51 0.70 -4.93
C THR A 186 0.08 0.51 -4.47
N ILE A 187 -0.37 1.38 -3.57
CA ILE A 187 -1.77 1.50 -3.16
C ILE A 187 -2.28 2.84 -3.70
N GLY A 188 -2.99 2.80 -4.82
CA GLY A 188 -3.72 3.94 -5.36
C GLY A 188 -5.11 4.01 -4.73
N LEU A 189 -5.53 5.21 -4.31
CA LEU A 189 -6.89 5.45 -3.85
C LEU A 189 -7.45 6.65 -4.61
N THR A 190 -8.62 6.49 -5.21
CA THR A 190 -9.32 7.52 -5.97
C THR A 190 -10.71 7.77 -5.39
N GLY A 191 -11.15 9.03 -5.42
CA GLY A 191 -12.45 9.46 -4.94
C GLY A 191 -12.49 9.71 -3.43
N CYS A 192 -11.39 9.54 -2.72
CA CYS A 192 -11.37 9.75 -1.28
C CYS A 192 -11.30 11.24 -0.92
N GLY A 193 -12.38 11.77 -0.36
CA GLY A 193 -12.39 13.04 0.33
C GLY A 193 -12.06 12.87 1.81
N GLY A 194 -11.31 13.83 2.37
CA GLY A 194 -10.92 13.80 3.77
C GLY A 194 -9.80 12.79 4.08
N TYR A 195 -9.83 12.25 5.29
CA TYR A 195 -8.78 11.37 5.80
C TYR A 195 -8.89 9.95 5.24
N ALA A 196 -7.78 9.43 4.75
CA ALA A 196 -7.61 8.02 4.42
C ALA A 196 -6.64 7.34 5.40
N GLN A 197 -6.89 6.06 5.70
CA GLN A 197 -6.07 5.23 6.57
C GLN A 197 -5.88 3.85 5.95
N ALA A 198 -4.68 3.30 6.07
CA ALA A 198 -4.37 1.93 5.68
C ALA A 198 -3.81 1.14 6.86
N ARG A 199 -4.00 -0.18 6.84
CA ARG A 199 -3.48 -1.11 7.85
C ARG A 199 -3.08 -2.42 7.20
N ALA A 200 -1.84 -2.87 7.43
CA ALA A 200 -1.41 -4.17 6.96
C ALA A 200 -2.14 -5.31 7.68
N PHE A 201 -2.39 -6.38 6.94
CA PHE A 201 -2.73 -7.69 7.48
C PHE A 201 -1.90 -8.78 6.80
N VAL A 202 -1.56 -9.81 7.56
CA VAL A 202 -0.95 -11.03 7.04
C VAL A 202 -1.82 -12.19 7.50
N SER A 203 -2.58 -12.76 6.57
CA SER A 203 -3.44 -13.91 6.83
C SER A 203 -2.73 -15.19 6.39
N VAL A 204 -2.47 -16.07 7.35
CA VAL A 204 -1.73 -17.32 7.13
C VAL A 204 -2.68 -18.48 7.40
N SER A 205 -3.03 -19.20 6.34
CA SER A 205 -3.71 -20.48 6.46
C SER A 205 -2.67 -21.56 6.67
N VAL A 206 -2.72 -22.27 7.77
CA VAL A 206 -1.83 -23.39 8.10
C VAL A 206 -2.61 -24.69 7.99
N GLU A 207 -2.01 -25.67 7.32
CA GLU A 207 -2.54 -27.03 7.19
C GLU A 207 -1.58 -27.99 7.90
N THR A 208 -2.13 -28.74 8.84
CA THR A 208 -1.50 -29.86 9.54
C THR A 208 -2.27 -31.12 9.21
N GLU A 209 -1.72 -32.28 9.57
CA GLU A 209 -2.38 -33.58 9.37
C GLU A 209 -3.81 -33.64 9.96
N HIS A 210 -4.09 -32.88 11.03
CA HIS A 210 -5.35 -32.97 11.78
C HIS A 210 -6.18 -31.67 11.78
N VAL A 211 -5.59 -30.52 11.43
CA VAL A 211 -6.22 -29.20 11.59
C VAL A 211 -5.87 -28.27 10.43
N ARG A 212 -6.87 -27.53 9.96
CA ARG A 212 -6.70 -26.36 9.09
C ARG A 212 -7.17 -25.12 9.82
N SER A 213 -6.30 -24.14 9.97
CA SER A 213 -6.62 -22.91 10.69
C SER A 213 -6.00 -21.68 10.03
N THR A 214 -6.63 -20.53 10.19
CA THR A 214 -6.13 -19.26 9.67
C THR A 214 -5.76 -18.34 10.82
N VAL A 215 -4.52 -17.86 10.82
CA VAL A 215 -3.98 -16.90 11.77
C VAL A 215 -3.74 -15.59 11.05
N THR A 216 -4.36 -14.51 11.52
CA THR A 216 -4.18 -13.18 10.94
C THR A 216 -3.41 -12.27 11.89
N LEU A 217 -2.26 -11.79 11.44
CA LEU A 217 -1.51 -10.70 12.06
C LEU A 217 -2.02 -9.37 11.51
N TRP A 218 -2.18 -8.38 12.38
CA TRP A 218 -2.53 -7.01 12.02
C TRP A 218 -1.39 -6.05 12.37
N GLY A 219 -0.97 -5.22 11.42
CA GLY A 219 0.04 -4.19 11.62
C GLY A 219 -0.51 -2.94 12.31
N GLN A 220 0.34 -1.94 12.50
CA GLN A 220 -0.06 -0.61 12.97
C GLN A 220 -0.75 0.14 11.83
N PRO A 221 -1.92 0.78 12.05
CA PRO A 221 -2.53 1.60 11.02
C PRO A 221 -1.72 2.89 10.79
N PHE A 222 -1.70 3.37 9.55
CA PHE A 222 -1.04 4.61 9.14
C PHE A 222 -1.94 5.46 8.26
N SER A 223 -1.76 6.78 8.33
CA SER A 223 -2.52 7.70 7.51
C SER A 223 -1.98 7.75 6.08
N LEU A 224 -2.89 7.83 5.11
CA LEU A 224 -2.57 8.08 3.71
C LEU A 224 -2.71 9.56 3.34
N GLY A 225 -3.03 10.45 4.30
CA GLY A 225 -3.35 11.87 4.08
C GLY A 225 -4.82 12.19 4.23
#